data_AF-A0A062V2D0-F1
#
_entry.id   AF-A0A062V2D0-F1
#
_cell.length_a   1.000
_cell.length_b   1.000
_cell.length_c   1.000
_cell.angle_alpha   90.00
_cell.angle_beta   90.00
_cell.angle_gamma   90.00
#
_symmetry.space_group_name_H-M   'P 1'
#
loop_
_entity.id
_entity.type
_entity.pdbx_description
1 polymer ?
#
loop_
_entity_poly.entity_id
_entity_poly.type
_entity_poly.pdbx_seq_one_letter_code
_entity_poly.pdbx_strand_id
1 'polypeptide(L)'
;MNIRKLLLILLLILVLFSFVSVYEKFEQKNRIIQEFTERSDEQQKQILDLKNSLIDLESKLNLSEAKLSEERAQKETFVQELFELKKTAKSNYAIIGVDSQGKGAVIPLEVIIKSGNGSLFVDVANVLFDETLQSSVQTAVKVASKITKINPKEKDILIVIHAPVSSERSEIGGGSGGAAMTIAIIAAIEGRNISKDVLITGTIEEYHTIGKVGAVKEKGMAAKEFGAKKFIVPIGQNVSIQDLEVKEVFLIDDALKYIIPDSS
;
A
#
# COMPACT_ATOMS: atom_id res chain seq x y z
N MET A 1 36.29 112.46 25.49
CA MET A 1 35.64 111.27 26.10
C MET A 1 36.66 110.58 27.00
N ASN A 2 36.35 110.32 28.29
CA ASN A 2 37.32 109.76 29.24
C ASN A 2 37.70 108.31 28.90
N ILE A 3 39.00 108.00 28.86
CA ILE A 3 39.55 106.67 28.51
C ILE A 3 38.92 105.53 29.33
N ARG A 4 38.61 105.77 30.62
CA ARG A 4 37.88 104.81 31.48
C ARG A 4 36.48 104.43 30.96
N LYS A 5 35.72 105.37 30.38
CA LYS A 5 34.39 105.09 29.81
C LYS A 5 34.50 104.25 28.53
N LEU A 6 35.53 104.51 27.70
CA LEU A 6 35.79 103.72 26.49
C LEU A 6 36.16 102.27 26.83
N LEU A 7 37.00 102.05 27.86
CA LEU A 7 37.37 100.72 28.35
C LEU A 7 36.17 99.93 28.90
N LEU A 8 35.26 100.59 29.62
CA LEU A 8 34.04 99.96 30.13
C LEU A 8 33.08 99.54 28.99
N ILE A 9 32.94 100.37 27.96
CA ILE A 9 32.12 100.05 26.79
C ILE A 9 32.72 98.86 26.02
N LEU A 10 34.04 98.85 25.83
CA LEU A 10 34.73 97.73 25.17
C LEU A 10 34.58 96.41 25.95
N LEU A 11 34.70 96.46 27.27
CA LEU A 11 34.49 95.29 28.13
C LEU A 11 33.06 94.76 28.04
N LEU A 12 32.06 95.65 28.04
CA LEU A 12 30.66 95.28 27.88
C LEU A 12 30.40 94.59 26.53
N ILE A 13 30.99 95.10 25.45
CA ILE A 13 30.89 94.52 24.11
C ILE A 13 31.52 93.12 24.07
N LEU A 14 32.68 92.93 24.69
CA LEU A 14 33.34 91.62 24.77
C LEU A 14 32.51 90.60 25.56
N VAL A 15 31.88 91.02 26.67
CA VAL A 15 30.99 90.18 27.46
C VAL A 15 29.72 89.82 26.66
N LEU A 16 29.12 90.78 25.97
CA LEU A 16 27.97 90.55 25.08
C LEU A 16 28.33 89.58 23.95
N PHE A 17 29.48 89.75 23.32
CA PHE A 17 29.96 88.86 22.26
C PHE A 17 30.21 87.43 22.78
N SER A 18 30.83 87.30 23.96
CA SER A 18 31.01 86.01 24.62
C SER A 18 29.68 85.34 24.95
N PHE A 19 28.69 86.11 25.43
CA PHE A 19 27.37 85.60 25.75
C PHE A 19 26.63 85.11 24.50
N VAL A 20 26.69 85.85 23.39
CA VAL A 20 26.14 85.43 22.09
C VAL A 20 26.80 84.14 21.61
N SER A 21 28.13 84.05 21.66
CA SER A 21 28.85 82.83 21.26
C SER A 21 28.51 81.60 22.12
N VAL A 22 28.31 81.79 23.43
CA VAL A 22 27.86 80.73 24.34
C VAL A 22 26.42 80.33 24.04
N TYR A 23 25.54 81.29 23.76
CA TYR A 23 24.16 81.05 23.40
C TYR A 23 24.03 80.27 22.08
N GLU A 24 24.82 80.63 21.05
CA GLU A 24 24.87 79.87 19.79
C GLU A 24 25.34 78.42 19.97
N LYS A 25 26.38 78.19 20.79
CA LYS A 25 26.84 76.82 21.10
C LYS A 25 25.80 76.03 21.89
N PHE A 26 25.05 76.68 22.77
CA PHE A 26 23.96 76.07 23.53
C PHE A 26 22.82 75.65 22.59
N GLU A 27 22.42 76.52 21.67
CA GLU A 27 21.42 76.21 20.63
C GLU A 27 21.86 75.06 19.71
N GLN A 28 23.12 75.04 19.28
CA GLN A 28 23.66 73.92 18.49
C GLN A 28 23.60 72.60 19.25
N LYS A 29 24.00 72.59 20.54
CA LYS A 29 23.90 71.38 21.37
C LYS A 29 22.46 70.94 21.57
N ASN A 30 21.53 71.86 21.77
CA ASN A 30 20.12 71.54 21.91
C ASN A 30 19.54 70.89 20.64
N ARG A 31 19.92 71.38 19.45
CA ARG A 31 19.54 70.74 18.18
C ARG A 31 20.06 69.33 18.05
N ILE A 32 21.34 69.13 18.38
CA ILE A 32 21.97 67.79 18.36
C ILE A 32 21.23 66.85 19.33
N ILE A 33 20.91 67.31 20.54
CA ILE A 33 20.16 66.53 21.52
C ILE A 33 18.77 66.16 21.00
N GLN A 34 18.06 67.09 20.36
CA GLN A 34 16.75 66.80 19.75
C GLN A 34 16.87 65.75 18.65
N GLU A 35 17.83 65.90 17.73
CA GLU A 35 18.07 64.94 16.65
C GLU A 35 18.42 63.53 17.20
N PHE A 36 19.26 63.46 18.23
CA PHE A 36 19.56 62.20 18.91
C PHE A 36 18.33 61.61 19.61
N THR A 37 17.46 62.44 20.18
CA THR A 37 16.23 62.00 20.85
C THR A 37 15.25 61.43 19.82
N GLU A 38 15.00 62.16 18.72
CA GLU A 38 14.15 61.71 17.61
C GLU A 38 14.65 60.39 17.02
N ARG A 39 15.97 60.27 16.79
CA ARG A 39 16.59 59.05 16.28
C ARG A 39 16.47 57.88 17.26
N SER A 40 16.60 58.15 18.57
CA SER A 40 16.40 57.13 19.61
C SER A 40 14.95 56.64 19.62
N ASP A 41 13.98 57.54 19.50
CA ASP A 41 12.55 57.19 19.46
C ASP A 41 12.22 56.39 18.18
N GLU A 42 12.80 56.77 17.04
CA GLU A 42 12.65 56.03 15.78
C GLU A 42 13.27 54.63 15.87
N GLN A 43 14.45 54.51 16.47
CA GLN A 43 15.09 53.22 16.73
C GLN A 43 14.24 52.34 17.65
N GLN A 44 13.62 52.89 18.70
CA GLN A 44 12.72 52.14 19.58
C GLN A 44 11.49 51.61 18.83
N LYS A 45 10.92 52.43 17.93
CA LYS A 45 9.81 52.00 17.07
C LYS A 45 10.22 50.87 16.13
N GLN A 46 11.39 50.97 15.49
CA GLN A 46 11.92 49.91 14.63
C GLN A 46 12.17 48.61 15.41
N ILE A 47 12.70 48.69 16.64
CA ILE A 47 12.89 47.53 17.51
C ILE A 47 11.55 46.87 17.86
N LEU A 48 10.51 47.67 18.11
CA LEU A 48 9.17 47.15 18.39
C LEU A 48 8.58 46.42 17.18
N ASP A 49 8.67 47.01 15.98
CA ASP A 49 8.19 46.40 14.74
C ASP A 49 8.94 45.11 14.40
N LEU A 50 10.26 45.10 14.63
CA LEU A 50 11.08 43.91 14.45
C LEU A 50 10.70 42.81 15.44
N LYS A 51 10.44 43.16 16.70
CA LYS A 51 9.98 42.21 17.72
C LYS A 51 8.64 41.58 17.35
N ASN A 52 7.70 42.36 16.84
CA ASN A 52 6.42 41.85 16.37
C ASN A 52 6.58 40.90 15.18
N SER A 53 7.46 41.25 14.24
CA SER A 53 7.78 40.41 13.08
C SER A 53 8.44 39.08 13.49
N LEU A 54 9.30 39.08 14.52
CA LEU A 54 9.89 37.86 15.07
C LEU A 54 8.83 36.93 15.66
N ILE A 55 7.86 37.47 16.41
CA ILE A 55 6.75 36.69 16.98
C ILE A 55 5.91 36.03 15.86
N ASP A 56 5.60 36.77 14.79
CA ASP A 56 4.86 36.22 13.64
C ASP A 56 5.66 35.11 12.93
N LEU A 57 6.98 35.31 12.76
CA LEU A 57 7.84 34.32 12.12
C LEU A 57 7.98 33.05 12.97
N GLU A 58 8.11 33.18 14.29
CA GLU A 58 8.12 32.04 15.22
C GLU A 58 6.79 31.27 15.15
N SER A 59 5.66 31.97 15.07
CA SER A 59 4.35 31.33 14.89
C SER A 59 4.27 30.54 13.58
N LYS A 60 4.74 31.12 12.47
CA LYS A 60 4.80 30.46 11.16
C LYS A 60 5.74 29.25 11.17
N LEU A 61 6.89 29.36 11.83
CA LEU A 61 7.83 28.26 11.97
C LEU A 61 7.21 27.10 12.73
N ASN A 62 6.60 27.37 13.90
CA ASN A 62 5.91 26.35 14.69
C ASN A 62 4.78 25.68 13.90
N LEU A 63 4.01 26.44 13.12
CA LEU A 63 2.96 25.89 12.26
C LEU A 63 3.53 25.03 11.13
N SER A 64 4.65 25.43 10.54
CA SER A 64 5.35 24.65 9.52
C SER A 64 5.95 23.37 10.09
N GLU A 65 6.54 23.42 11.29
CA GLU A 65 7.09 22.26 11.98
C GLU A 65 5.99 21.26 12.37
N ALA A 66 4.85 21.76 12.86
CA ALA A 66 3.68 20.93 13.15
C ALA A 66 3.18 20.20 11.90
N LYS A 67 2.99 20.92 10.78
CA LYS A 67 2.60 20.34 9.49
C LYS A 67 3.60 19.30 8.99
N LEU A 68 4.90 19.59 9.09
CA LEU A 68 5.95 18.66 8.69
C LEU A 68 5.94 17.39 9.55
N SER A 69 5.68 17.51 10.86
CA SER A 69 5.57 16.36 11.76
C SER A 69 4.36 15.48 11.41
N GLU A 70 3.24 16.11 11.04
CA GLU A 70 2.02 15.43 10.62
C GLU A 70 2.25 14.68 9.31
N GLU A 71 2.84 15.33 8.30
CA GLU A 71 3.19 14.68 7.03
C GLU A 71 4.17 13.52 7.22
N ARG A 72 5.16 13.67 8.12
CA ARG A 72 6.10 12.59 8.46
C ARG A 72 5.39 11.40 9.10
N ALA A 73 4.51 11.65 10.07
CA ALA A 73 3.73 10.58 10.71
C ALA A 73 2.84 9.86 9.69
N GLN A 74 2.15 10.60 8.81
CA GLN A 74 1.35 10.01 7.74
C GLN A 74 2.20 9.19 6.77
N LYS A 75 3.37 9.69 6.38
CA LYS A 75 4.30 8.95 5.52
C LYS A 75 4.78 7.67 6.18
N GLU A 76 5.10 7.70 7.47
CA GLU A 76 5.50 6.52 8.23
C GLU A 76 4.37 5.50 8.30
N THR A 77 3.13 5.92 8.58
CA THR A 77 1.95 5.05 8.54
C THR A 77 1.76 4.42 7.16
N PHE A 78 1.83 5.22 6.09
CA PHE A 78 1.69 4.74 4.72
C PHE A 78 2.81 3.76 4.33
N VAL A 79 4.04 3.98 4.77
CA VAL A 79 5.16 3.05 4.56
C VAL A 79 4.92 1.74 5.30
N GLN A 80 4.37 1.76 6.51
CA GLN A 80 4.00 0.55 7.25
C GLN A 80 2.86 -0.21 6.56
N GLU A 81 1.81 0.48 6.11
CA GLU A 81 0.73 -0.14 5.34
C GLU A 81 1.25 -0.75 4.03
N LEU A 82 2.11 -0.06 3.30
CA LEU A 82 2.77 -0.60 2.11
C LEU A 82 3.66 -1.80 2.43
N PHE A 83 4.34 -1.79 3.58
CA PHE A 83 5.18 -2.90 4.01
C PHE A 83 4.34 -4.13 4.34
N GLU A 84 3.21 -3.97 5.01
CA GLU A 84 2.26 -5.05 5.28
C GLU A 84 1.58 -5.53 3.99
N LEU A 85 1.25 -4.64 3.06
CA LEU A 85 0.72 -5.01 1.74
C LEU A 85 1.76 -5.81 0.93
N LYS A 86 3.03 -5.40 0.95
CA LYS A 86 4.14 -6.13 0.29
C LYS A 86 4.43 -7.49 0.94
N LYS A 87 4.08 -7.68 2.22
CA LYS A 87 4.14 -8.99 2.89
C LYS A 87 2.96 -9.89 2.53
N THR A 88 1.96 -9.40 1.80
CA THR A 88 0.87 -10.23 1.29
C THR A 88 1.26 -10.80 -0.07
N ALA A 89 1.47 -12.11 -0.11
CA ALA A 89 1.57 -12.88 -1.33
C ALA A 89 0.15 -13.15 -1.84
N LYS A 90 -0.11 -12.87 -3.13
CA LYS A 90 -1.42 -13.09 -3.75
C LYS A 90 -1.29 -13.87 -5.05
N SER A 91 -2.21 -14.78 -5.28
CA SER A 91 -2.41 -15.43 -6.58
C SER A 91 -3.89 -15.44 -6.95
N ASN A 92 -4.16 -15.46 -8.25
CA ASN A 92 -5.50 -15.62 -8.80
C ASN A 92 -5.50 -16.80 -9.77
N TYR A 93 -6.52 -17.63 -9.68
CA TYR A 93 -6.74 -18.76 -10.55
C TYR A 93 -8.24 -19.04 -10.69
N ALA A 94 -8.63 -20.26 -11.05
CA ALA A 94 -10.02 -20.65 -11.12
C ALA A 94 -10.23 -22.12 -10.75
N ILE A 95 -11.41 -22.40 -10.22
CA ILE A 95 -11.94 -23.75 -9.97
C ILE A 95 -13.04 -24.01 -10.99
N ILE A 96 -13.19 -25.25 -11.45
CA ILE A 96 -14.27 -25.63 -12.36
C ILE A 96 -15.27 -26.54 -11.64
N GLY A 97 -16.51 -26.08 -11.58
CA GLY A 97 -17.66 -26.81 -11.05
C GLY A 97 -18.65 -27.21 -12.14
N VAL A 98 -19.75 -27.81 -11.70
CA VAL A 98 -20.96 -27.98 -12.51
C VAL A 98 -22.14 -27.40 -11.75
N ASP A 99 -23.14 -26.88 -12.44
CA ASP A 99 -24.38 -26.46 -11.81
C ASP A 99 -25.38 -27.61 -11.68
N SER A 100 -26.53 -27.32 -11.04
CA SER A 100 -27.61 -28.28 -10.85
C SER A 100 -28.23 -28.78 -12.16
N GLN A 101 -27.98 -28.10 -13.29
CA GLN A 101 -28.40 -28.53 -14.62
C GLN A 101 -27.32 -29.35 -15.35
N GLY A 102 -26.17 -29.58 -14.71
CA GLY A 102 -25.03 -30.28 -15.29
C GLY A 102 -24.21 -29.44 -16.26
N LYS A 103 -24.38 -28.12 -16.28
CA LYS A 103 -23.53 -27.23 -17.08
C LYS A 103 -22.28 -26.86 -16.29
N GLY A 104 -21.11 -26.95 -16.92
CA GLY A 104 -19.87 -26.55 -16.27
C GLY A 104 -19.78 -25.04 -16.04
N ALA A 105 -19.13 -24.62 -14.95
CA ALA A 105 -18.88 -23.22 -14.63
C ALA A 105 -17.45 -23.01 -14.13
N VAL A 106 -16.80 -21.94 -14.60
CA VAL A 106 -15.48 -21.51 -14.13
C VAL A 106 -15.67 -20.44 -13.06
N ILE A 107 -15.13 -20.70 -11.87
CA ILE A 107 -15.34 -19.88 -10.67
C ILE A 107 -13.99 -19.30 -10.24
N PRO A 108 -13.89 -17.97 -10.10
CA PRO A 108 -12.66 -17.32 -9.66
C PRO A 108 -12.19 -17.85 -8.31
N LEU A 109 -10.88 -18.07 -8.21
CA LEU A 109 -10.20 -18.44 -6.98
C LEU A 109 -9.11 -17.41 -6.69
N GLU A 110 -9.18 -16.78 -5.53
CA GLU A 110 -8.12 -15.90 -5.04
C GLU A 110 -7.51 -16.50 -3.78
N VAL A 111 -6.18 -16.46 -3.70
CA VAL A 111 -5.43 -16.89 -2.52
C VAL A 111 -4.56 -15.73 -2.04
N ILE A 112 -4.72 -15.38 -0.77
CA ILE A 112 -3.91 -14.37 -0.08
C ILE A 112 -3.16 -15.06 1.06
N ILE A 113 -1.85 -14.85 1.11
CA ILE A 113 -0.96 -15.41 2.13
C ILE A 113 -0.19 -14.28 2.78
N LYS A 114 -0.21 -14.23 4.10
CA LYS A 114 0.60 -13.29 4.89
C LYS A 114 1.35 -14.04 5.99
N SER A 115 2.34 -13.39 6.58
CA SER A 115 2.97 -13.92 7.79
C SER A 115 1.95 -13.90 8.94
N GLY A 116 1.87 -14.99 9.70
CA GLY A 116 0.82 -15.19 10.69
C GLY A 116 1.07 -16.44 11.55
N ASN A 117 0.01 -16.95 12.18
CA ASN A 117 0.10 -18.05 13.16
C ASN A 117 -0.56 -19.36 12.68
N GLY A 118 -0.67 -19.54 11.36
CA GLY A 118 -1.23 -20.76 10.77
C GLY A 118 -2.74 -20.76 10.62
N SER A 119 -3.36 -19.57 10.61
CA SER A 119 -4.81 -19.46 10.46
C SER A 119 -5.21 -19.72 9.01
N LEU A 120 -6.22 -20.57 8.82
CA LEU A 120 -6.80 -20.85 7.51
C LEU A 120 -8.22 -20.32 7.48
N PHE A 121 -8.47 -19.38 6.56
CA PHE A 121 -9.77 -18.78 6.31
C PHE A 121 -10.26 -19.16 4.92
N VAL A 122 -11.54 -19.51 4.83
CA VAL A 122 -12.20 -19.83 3.57
C VAL A 122 -13.43 -18.93 3.47
N ASP A 123 -13.41 -18.04 2.48
CA ASP A 123 -14.50 -17.12 2.18
C ASP A 123 -15.19 -17.59 0.90
N VAL A 124 -16.47 -17.93 1.02
CA VAL A 124 -17.27 -18.53 -0.05
C VAL A 124 -18.55 -17.72 -0.22
N ALA A 125 -18.84 -17.32 -1.45
CA ALA A 125 -20.07 -16.60 -1.79
C ALA A 125 -20.68 -17.09 -3.11
N ASN A 126 -22.01 -17.13 -3.17
CA ASN A 126 -22.81 -17.46 -4.35
C ASN A 126 -22.55 -18.85 -4.98
N VAL A 127 -21.95 -19.77 -4.24
CA VAL A 127 -21.64 -21.13 -4.69
C VAL A 127 -21.93 -22.12 -3.56
N LEU A 128 -22.36 -23.32 -3.92
CA LEU A 128 -22.57 -24.41 -2.98
C LEU A 128 -21.42 -25.40 -3.08
N PHE A 129 -20.86 -25.72 -1.94
CA PHE A 129 -19.85 -26.76 -1.78
C PHE A 129 -20.40 -27.88 -0.91
N ASP A 130 -20.00 -29.11 -1.22
CA ASP A 130 -20.27 -30.26 -0.36
C ASP A 130 -19.41 -30.25 0.92
N GLU A 131 -19.61 -31.26 1.77
CA GLU A 131 -18.91 -31.45 3.04
C GLU A 131 -17.39 -31.66 2.88
N THR A 132 -16.88 -31.91 1.67
CA THR A 132 -15.46 -32.21 1.42
C THR A 132 -14.61 -30.96 1.18
N LEU A 133 -15.22 -29.77 1.08
CA LEU A 133 -14.46 -28.53 0.88
C LEU A 133 -13.41 -28.33 1.98
N GLN A 134 -13.80 -28.47 3.25
CA GLN A 134 -12.89 -28.18 4.36
C GLN A 134 -11.65 -29.08 4.35
N SER A 135 -11.83 -30.39 4.14
CA SER A 135 -10.73 -31.35 4.05
C SER A 135 -9.88 -31.13 2.79
N SER A 136 -10.50 -30.78 1.67
CA SER A 136 -9.84 -30.42 0.41
C SER A 136 -8.92 -29.22 0.58
N VAL A 137 -9.41 -28.14 1.21
CA VAL A 137 -8.59 -26.94 1.49
C VAL A 137 -7.40 -27.27 2.40
N GLN A 138 -7.64 -28.00 3.50
CA GLN A 138 -6.57 -28.39 4.43
C GLN A 138 -5.49 -29.25 3.74
N THR A 139 -5.91 -30.16 2.87
CA THR A 139 -5.00 -31.01 2.10
C THR A 139 -4.22 -30.19 1.08
N ALA A 140 -4.86 -29.25 0.40
CA ALA A 140 -4.20 -28.32 -0.52
C ALA A 140 -3.11 -27.49 0.17
N VAL A 141 -3.41 -26.93 1.36
CA VAL A 141 -2.41 -26.20 2.18
C VAL A 141 -1.26 -27.11 2.58
N LYS A 142 -1.55 -28.33 3.05
CA LYS A 142 -0.52 -29.30 3.46
C LYS A 142 0.39 -29.68 2.30
N VAL A 143 -0.17 -29.98 1.12
CA VAL A 143 0.59 -30.35 -0.08
C VAL A 143 1.40 -29.17 -0.61
N ALA A 144 0.79 -27.98 -0.73
CA ALA A 144 1.50 -26.79 -1.18
C ALA A 144 2.68 -26.44 -0.26
N SER A 145 2.50 -26.55 1.05
CA SER A 145 3.56 -26.31 2.04
C SER A 145 4.71 -27.31 1.94
N LYS A 146 4.41 -28.59 1.68
CA LYS A 146 5.44 -29.63 1.46
C LYS A 146 6.26 -29.34 0.21
N ILE A 147 5.61 -28.96 -0.90
CA ILE A 147 6.27 -28.69 -2.18
C ILE A 147 7.18 -27.45 -2.07
N THR A 148 6.63 -26.37 -1.52
CA THR A 148 7.35 -25.09 -1.39
C THR A 148 8.29 -25.02 -0.18
N LYS A 149 8.30 -26.08 0.67
CA LYS A 149 9.14 -26.23 1.87
C LYS A 149 8.95 -25.09 2.88
N ILE A 150 7.73 -24.55 2.99
CA ILE A 150 7.38 -23.56 4.01
C ILE A 150 6.74 -24.22 5.23
N ASN A 151 6.81 -23.53 6.37
CA ASN A 151 6.04 -23.90 7.56
C ASN A 151 4.64 -23.24 7.50
N PRO A 152 3.55 -24.01 7.32
CA PRO A 152 2.21 -23.43 7.27
C PRO A 152 1.80 -22.76 8.59
N LYS A 153 2.44 -23.11 9.72
CA LYS A 153 2.14 -22.49 11.03
C LYS A 153 2.62 -21.04 11.14
N GLU A 154 3.46 -20.58 10.21
CA GLU A 154 3.98 -19.20 10.19
C GLU A 154 3.25 -18.33 9.15
N LYS A 155 2.20 -18.87 8.52
CA LYS A 155 1.46 -18.21 7.45
C LYS A 155 -0.03 -18.25 7.73
N ASP A 156 -0.69 -17.10 7.64
CA ASP A 156 -2.15 -17.07 7.55
C ASP A 156 -2.53 -17.11 6.07
N ILE A 157 -3.48 -17.98 5.74
CA ILE A 157 -3.94 -18.24 4.37
C ILE A 157 -5.43 -17.91 4.30
N LEU A 158 -5.81 -17.04 3.37
CA LEU A 158 -7.19 -16.76 3.01
C LEU A 158 -7.44 -17.25 1.59
N ILE A 159 -8.44 -18.12 1.45
CA ILE A 159 -8.93 -18.62 0.16
C ILE A 159 -10.30 -18.03 -0.08
N VAL A 160 -10.44 -17.29 -1.18
CA VAL A 160 -11.67 -16.59 -1.56
C VAL A 160 -12.22 -17.23 -2.83
N ILE A 161 -13.45 -17.73 -2.75
CA ILE A 161 -14.16 -18.37 -3.86
C ILE A 161 -15.55 -17.76 -3.99
N HIS A 162 -15.65 -16.77 -4.88
CA HIS A 162 -16.90 -16.06 -5.12
C HIS A 162 -17.38 -16.34 -6.54
N ALA A 163 -18.50 -17.05 -6.66
CA ALA A 163 -19.11 -17.25 -7.97
C ALA A 163 -19.86 -15.98 -8.41
N PRO A 164 -19.90 -15.69 -9.73
CA PRO A 164 -20.73 -14.63 -10.27
C PRO A 164 -22.21 -14.81 -9.91
N VAL A 165 -22.93 -13.71 -9.66
CA VAL A 165 -24.36 -13.73 -9.28
C VAL A 165 -25.25 -14.31 -10.40
N SER A 166 -24.79 -14.27 -11.66
CA SER A 166 -25.49 -14.81 -12.82
C SER A 166 -25.34 -16.32 -13.02
N SER A 167 -24.50 -16.99 -12.23
CA SER A 167 -24.43 -18.45 -12.20
C SER A 167 -25.59 -18.94 -11.33
N GLU A 168 -26.57 -19.64 -11.92
CA GLU A 168 -27.48 -20.46 -11.11
C GLU A 168 -26.61 -21.33 -10.19
N ARG A 169 -26.96 -21.40 -8.89
CA ARG A 169 -26.12 -21.94 -7.79
C ARG A 169 -25.32 -23.14 -8.27
N SER A 170 -24.06 -22.90 -8.63
CA SER A 170 -23.20 -23.97 -9.10
C SER A 170 -22.86 -24.86 -7.92
N GLU A 171 -22.99 -26.17 -8.09
CA GLU A 171 -22.64 -27.16 -7.08
C GLU A 171 -21.23 -27.67 -7.39
N ILE A 172 -20.24 -27.14 -6.68
CA ILE A 172 -18.89 -27.68 -6.79
C ILE A 172 -18.77 -28.80 -5.76
N GLY A 173 -18.52 -30.02 -6.23
CA GLY A 173 -18.02 -31.07 -5.34
C GLY A 173 -16.71 -30.59 -4.72
N GLY A 174 -16.66 -30.39 -3.41
CA GLY A 174 -15.63 -29.61 -2.68
C GLY A 174 -14.22 -30.15 -2.85
N GLY A 175 -14.09 -31.45 -3.10
CA GLY A 175 -12.83 -32.09 -3.46
C GLY A 175 -12.31 -31.66 -4.83
N SER A 176 -13.18 -31.43 -5.82
CA SER A 176 -12.79 -31.34 -7.23
C SER A 176 -11.99 -30.09 -7.62
N GLY A 177 -11.93 -29.09 -6.73
CA GLY A 177 -11.07 -27.91 -6.82
C GLY A 177 -9.74 -28.05 -6.09
N GLY A 178 -9.46 -29.18 -5.42
CA GLY A 178 -8.28 -29.37 -4.58
C GLY A 178 -6.96 -29.14 -5.31
N ALA A 179 -6.83 -29.68 -6.53
CA ALA A 179 -5.64 -29.45 -7.35
C ALA A 179 -5.47 -27.96 -7.71
N ALA A 180 -6.56 -27.28 -8.10
CA ALA A 180 -6.53 -25.86 -8.44
C ALA A 180 -6.16 -24.98 -7.23
N MET A 181 -6.74 -25.26 -6.06
CA MET A 181 -6.38 -24.60 -4.80
C MET A 181 -4.91 -24.79 -4.45
N THR A 182 -4.39 -26.00 -4.61
CA THR A 182 -2.98 -26.32 -4.35
C THR A 182 -2.05 -25.49 -5.23
N ILE A 183 -2.33 -25.40 -6.54
CA ILE A 183 -1.54 -24.61 -7.47
C ILE A 183 -1.62 -23.12 -7.15
N ALA A 184 -2.80 -22.61 -6.81
CA ALA A 184 -2.95 -21.21 -6.41
C ALA A 184 -2.13 -20.89 -5.15
N ILE A 185 -2.16 -21.76 -4.12
CA ILE A 185 -1.36 -21.60 -2.90
C ILE A 185 0.14 -21.62 -3.24
N ILE A 186 0.61 -22.57 -4.05
CA ILE A 186 2.02 -22.65 -4.48
C ILE A 186 2.44 -21.36 -5.18
N ALA A 187 1.65 -20.90 -6.16
CA ALA A 187 1.93 -19.68 -6.90
C ALA A 187 2.00 -18.44 -6.01
N ALA A 188 1.11 -18.34 -5.01
CA ALA A 188 1.15 -17.24 -4.05
C ALA A 188 2.44 -17.31 -3.21
N ILE A 189 2.80 -18.47 -2.67
CA ILE A 189 4.03 -18.65 -1.86
C ILE A 189 5.28 -18.30 -2.66
N GLU A 190 5.36 -18.76 -3.91
CA GLU A 190 6.53 -18.55 -4.78
C GLU A 190 6.54 -17.18 -5.47
N GLY A 191 5.44 -16.40 -5.38
CA GLY A 191 5.30 -15.14 -6.10
C GLY A 191 5.29 -15.32 -7.63
N ARG A 192 4.81 -16.46 -8.13
CA ARG A 192 4.79 -16.78 -9.56
C ARG A 192 3.41 -16.54 -10.17
N ASN A 193 3.40 -16.12 -11.43
CA ASN A 193 2.17 -15.92 -12.18
C ASN A 193 1.63 -17.24 -12.73
N ILE A 194 0.33 -17.44 -12.58
CA ILE A 194 -0.39 -18.57 -13.17
C ILE A 194 -0.84 -18.22 -14.58
N SER A 195 -0.62 -19.13 -15.53
CA SER A 195 -1.15 -19.02 -16.89
C SER A 195 -2.68 -19.04 -16.89
N LYS A 196 -3.29 -18.03 -17.52
CA LYS A 196 -4.75 -17.95 -17.70
C LYS A 196 -5.27 -18.90 -18.78
N ASP A 197 -4.37 -19.41 -19.62
CA ASP A 197 -4.69 -20.28 -20.76
C ASP A 197 -4.83 -21.76 -20.34
N VAL A 198 -4.50 -22.10 -19.09
CA VAL A 198 -4.49 -23.48 -18.60
C VAL A 198 -5.38 -23.57 -17.38
N LEU A 199 -6.35 -24.48 -17.40
CA LEU A 199 -7.19 -24.79 -16.26
C LEU A 199 -7.04 -26.25 -15.84
N ILE A 200 -7.39 -26.57 -14.60
CA ILE A 200 -7.27 -27.91 -14.03
C ILE A 200 -8.52 -28.28 -13.21
N THR A 201 -8.88 -29.56 -13.23
CA THR A 201 -9.80 -30.15 -12.26
C THR A 201 -9.19 -31.41 -11.65
N GLY A 202 -9.54 -31.71 -10.40
CA GLY A 202 -8.99 -32.84 -9.68
C GLY A 202 -9.08 -32.67 -8.17
N THR A 203 -9.28 -33.76 -7.44
CA THR A 203 -8.99 -33.76 -5.99
C THR A 203 -7.50 -33.71 -5.77
N ILE A 204 -7.08 -33.33 -4.56
CA ILE A 204 -5.69 -33.40 -4.15
C ILE A 204 -5.57 -34.33 -2.95
N GLU A 205 -4.63 -35.25 -3.01
CA GLU A 205 -4.33 -36.19 -1.93
C GLU A 205 -2.98 -35.87 -1.27
N GLU A 206 -2.73 -36.41 -0.08
CA GLU A 206 -1.57 -36.05 0.74
C GLU A 206 -0.19 -36.34 0.11
N TYR A 207 -0.15 -37.24 -0.88
CA TYR A 207 1.03 -37.66 -1.64
C TYR A 207 1.15 -36.96 -2.99
N HIS A 208 0.57 -35.75 -3.12
CA HIS A 208 0.64 -34.89 -4.30
C HIS A 208 -0.09 -35.46 -5.53
N THR A 209 -0.82 -36.56 -5.35
CA THR A 209 -1.56 -37.21 -6.43
C THR A 209 -2.88 -36.50 -6.67
N ILE A 210 -3.24 -36.38 -7.95
CA ILE A 210 -4.50 -35.78 -8.39
C ILE A 210 -5.53 -36.90 -8.53
N GLY A 211 -6.58 -36.85 -7.71
CA GLY A 211 -7.64 -37.85 -7.70
C GLY A 211 -8.78 -37.53 -8.68
N LYS A 212 -9.59 -38.56 -8.93
CA LYS A 212 -10.65 -38.53 -9.95
C LYS A 212 -11.79 -37.57 -9.57
N VAL A 213 -12.46 -37.04 -10.59
CA VAL A 213 -13.63 -36.16 -10.42
C VAL A 213 -14.77 -36.56 -11.36
N GLY A 214 -15.99 -36.11 -11.03
CA GLY A 214 -17.15 -36.23 -11.91
C GLY A 214 -17.23 -35.14 -12.98
N ALA A 215 -18.09 -35.37 -13.97
CA ALA A 215 -18.49 -34.41 -15.00
C ALA A 215 -17.32 -33.73 -15.76
N VAL A 216 -16.31 -34.52 -16.12
CA VAL A 216 -15.07 -34.01 -16.74
C VAL A 216 -15.35 -33.37 -18.09
N LYS A 217 -16.31 -33.90 -18.86
CA LYS A 217 -16.69 -33.36 -20.16
C LYS A 217 -17.33 -31.98 -20.02
N GLU A 218 -18.27 -31.83 -19.09
CA GLU A 218 -19.00 -30.60 -18.81
C GLU A 218 -18.03 -29.52 -18.29
N LYS A 219 -17.12 -29.90 -17.39
CA LYS A 219 -16.05 -29.02 -16.89
C LYS A 219 -15.09 -28.59 -18.00
N GLY A 220 -14.71 -29.50 -18.89
CA GLY A 220 -13.86 -29.17 -20.02
C GLY A 220 -14.55 -28.25 -21.02
N MET A 221 -15.86 -28.40 -21.25
CA MET A 221 -16.63 -27.46 -22.08
C MET A 221 -16.62 -26.05 -21.46
N ALA A 222 -16.78 -25.94 -20.14
CA ALA A 222 -16.67 -24.66 -19.43
C ALA A 222 -15.26 -24.06 -19.51
N ALA A 223 -14.21 -24.90 -19.44
CA ALA A 223 -12.84 -24.45 -19.64
C ALA A 223 -12.64 -23.85 -21.04
N LYS A 224 -13.19 -24.52 -22.08
CA LYS A 224 -13.18 -24.00 -23.46
C LYS A 224 -13.93 -22.68 -23.57
N GLU A 225 -15.16 -22.60 -23.04
CA GLU A 225 -15.99 -21.39 -23.08
C GLU A 225 -15.32 -20.21 -22.36
N PHE A 226 -14.56 -20.48 -21.29
CA PHE A 226 -13.75 -19.49 -20.59
C PHE A 226 -12.51 -19.03 -21.40
N GLY A 227 -12.16 -19.73 -22.49
CA GLY A 227 -11.04 -19.41 -23.36
C GLY A 227 -9.74 -20.13 -23.01
N ALA A 228 -9.78 -21.19 -22.18
CA ALA A 228 -8.61 -22.01 -21.91
C ALA A 228 -8.15 -22.72 -23.20
N LYS A 229 -6.84 -22.78 -23.42
CA LYS A 229 -6.21 -23.53 -24.51
C LYS A 229 -5.90 -24.96 -24.08
N LYS A 230 -5.66 -25.17 -22.79
CA LYS A 230 -5.32 -26.46 -22.20
C LYS A 230 -6.14 -26.73 -20.96
N PHE A 231 -6.64 -27.95 -20.85
CA PHE A 231 -7.39 -28.42 -19.69
C PHE A 231 -6.74 -29.66 -19.12
N ILE A 232 -6.33 -29.57 -17.86
CA ILE A 232 -5.63 -30.62 -17.14
C ILE A 232 -6.64 -31.43 -16.32
N VAL A 233 -6.58 -32.76 -16.47
CA VAL A 233 -7.50 -33.70 -15.84
C VAL A 233 -6.73 -34.83 -15.15
N PRO A 234 -7.36 -35.54 -14.19
CA PRO A 234 -6.76 -36.70 -13.55
C PRO A 234 -6.49 -37.81 -14.56
N ILE A 235 -5.52 -38.67 -14.25
CA ILE A 235 -5.14 -39.79 -15.13
C ILE A 235 -6.33 -40.74 -15.42
N GLY A 236 -6.47 -41.14 -16.69
CA GLY A 236 -7.57 -41.97 -17.16
C GLY A 236 -8.93 -41.27 -17.26
N GLN A 237 -8.95 -39.92 -17.26
CA GLN A 237 -10.15 -39.12 -17.42
C GLN A 237 -10.09 -38.17 -18.63
N ASN A 238 -9.22 -38.43 -19.61
CA ASN A 238 -9.18 -37.68 -20.86
C ASN A 238 -10.54 -37.70 -21.56
N VAL A 239 -10.94 -36.54 -22.07
CA VAL A 239 -12.15 -36.35 -22.87
C VAL A 239 -11.79 -35.57 -24.13
N SER A 240 -12.37 -35.96 -25.26
CA SER A 240 -12.20 -35.23 -26.51
C SER A 240 -13.13 -34.03 -26.53
N ILE A 241 -12.55 -32.82 -26.61
CA ILE A 241 -13.26 -31.56 -26.71
C ILE A 241 -12.64 -30.78 -27.86
N GLN A 242 -13.46 -30.38 -28.83
CA GLN A 242 -12.99 -29.66 -30.00
C GLN A 242 -12.29 -28.36 -29.58
N ASP A 243 -11.15 -28.03 -30.20
CA ASP A 243 -10.37 -26.81 -29.95
C ASP A 243 -9.85 -26.62 -28.51
N LEU A 244 -9.76 -27.70 -27.72
CA LEU A 244 -9.21 -27.68 -26.37
C LEU A 244 -8.21 -28.83 -26.20
N GLU A 245 -6.97 -28.52 -25.80
CA GLU A 245 -5.96 -29.54 -25.51
C GLU A 245 -6.20 -30.15 -24.12
N VAL A 246 -6.63 -31.40 -24.04
CA VAL A 246 -6.83 -32.10 -22.76
C VAL A 246 -5.59 -32.91 -22.40
N LYS A 247 -5.02 -32.67 -21.21
CA LYS A 247 -3.83 -33.36 -20.71
C LYS A 247 -4.11 -34.09 -19.41
N GLU A 248 -3.71 -35.34 -19.37
CA GLU A 248 -3.77 -36.15 -18.16
C GLU A 248 -2.51 -35.97 -17.33
N VAL A 249 -2.68 -35.84 -16.02
CA VAL A 249 -1.60 -35.78 -15.06
C VAL A 249 -1.93 -36.64 -13.85
N PHE A 250 -0.89 -37.19 -13.22
CA PHE A 250 -1.03 -37.95 -11.99
C PHE A 250 -0.59 -37.14 -10.76
N LEU A 251 0.48 -36.34 -10.89
CA LEU A 251 1.03 -35.53 -9.81
C LEU A 251 0.79 -34.04 -10.04
N ILE A 252 0.62 -33.30 -8.95
CA ILE A 252 0.51 -31.84 -9.01
C ILE A 252 1.79 -31.19 -9.54
N ASP A 253 2.96 -31.79 -9.26
CA ASP A 253 4.27 -31.37 -9.76
C ASP A 253 4.31 -31.36 -11.31
N ASP A 254 3.63 -32.29 -11.96
CA ASP A 254 3.54 -32.33 -13.42
C ASP A 254 2.58 -31.28 -13.97
N ALA A 255 1.49 -30.99 -13.25
CA ALA A 255 0.56 -29.93 -13.61
C ALA A 255 1.22 -28.54 -13.55
N LEU A 256 2.07 -28.30 -12.56
CA LEU A 256 2.78 -27.02 -12.38
C LEU A 256 3.60 -26.65 -13.61
N LYS A 257 4.23 -27.61 -14.31
CA LYS A 257 5.03 -27.38 -15.53
C LYS A 257 4.23 -26.73 -16.66
N TYR A 258 2.92 -26.94 -16.69
CA TYR A 258 2.02 -26.37 -17.70
C TYR A 258 1.38 -25.07 -17.23
N ILE A 259 1.09 -24.97 -15.92
CA ILE A 259 0.25 -23.91 -15.37
C ILE A 259 1.09 -22.72 -14.89
N ILE A 260 2.28 -22.96 -14.35
CA ILE A 260 3.21 -21.94 -13.92
C ILE A 260 4.43 -22.02 -14.84
N PRO A 261 4.46 -21.26 -15.95
CA PRO A 261 5.61 -21.29 -16.86
C PRO A 261 6.88 -20.86 -16.10
N ASP A 262 8.00 -21.49 -16.44
CA ASP A 262 9.30 -21.03 -15.97
C ASP A 262 9.57 -19.64 -16.52
N SER A 263 10.17 -18.80 -15.69
CA SER A 263 10.59 -17.44 -16.09
C SER A 263 11.68 -17.58 -17.14
N SER A 264 11.27 -17.58 -18.41
CA SER A 264 12.17 -17.49 -19.58
C SER A 264 12.88 -16.15 -19.61
#